data_AF-A0A0K8U757-F1
#
_entry.id   AF-A0A0K8U757-F1
#
_cell.length_a   1.000
_cell.length_b   1.000
_cell.length_c   1.000
_cell.angle_alpha   90.00
_cell.angle_beta   90.00
_cell.angle_gamma   90.00
#
_symmetry.space_group_name_H-M   'P 1'
#
loop_
_entity.id
_entity.type
_entity.pdbx_description
1 polymer ?
#
loop_
_entity_poly.entity_id
_entity_poly.type
_entity_poly.pdbx_seq_one_letter_code
_entity_poly.pdbx_strand_id
1 'polypeptide(L)'
;MDFARKLLNKYGWKEGEGLGKHNNGIVKPLKASMKFDNAGLGSDQAASDFNNHWWERVFNEAAENVDVRTTKNGVSVDLKNKDESVEITTKENSVKKLKK
;
A
#
# COMPACT_ATOMS: atom_id res chain seq x y z
N MET A 1 15.60 -24.75 -30.55
CA MET A 1 14.77 -23.52 -30.62
C MET A 1 15.68 -22.29 -30.64
N ASP A 2 16.66 -22.21 -31.56
CA ASP A 2 17.71 -21.18 -31.50
C ASP A 2 17.89 -20.39 -32.79
N PHE A 3 16.94 -20.48 -33.72
CA PHE A 3 17.01 -19.76 -34.99
C PHE A 3 17.08 -18.23 -34.77
N ALA A 4 16.13 -17.69 -34.01
CA ALA A 4 16.07 -16.25 -33.74
C ALA A 4 17.28 -15.76 -32.92
N ARG A 5 17.72 -16.55 -31.92
CA ARG A 5 18.90 -16.23 -31.10
C ARG A 5 20.17 -16.15 -31.94
N LYS A 6 20.39 -17.13 -32.84
CA LYS A 6 21.53 -17.13 -33.77
C LYS A 6 21.52 -15.92 -34.71
N LEU A 7 20.33 -15.52 -35.16
CA LEU A 7 20.18 -14.33 -36.03
C LEU A 7 20.56 -13.05 -35.29
N LEU A 8 20.09 -12.87 -34.05
CA LEU A 8 20.46 -11.72 -33.21
C LEU A 8 21.97 -11.65 -32.98
N ASN A 9 22.59 -12.78 -32.59
CA ASN A 9 24.03 -12.87 -32.39
C ASN A 9 24.82 -12.52 -33.66
N LYS A 10 24.34 -12.96 -34.84
CA LYS A 10 24.96 -12.64 -36.13
C LYS A 10 25.01 -11.13 -36.41
N TYR A 11 24.04 -10.37 -35.93
CA TYR A 11 23.98 -8.92 -36.07
C TYR A 11 24.58 -8.15 -34.88
N GLY A 12 25.33 -8.84 -34.01
CA GLY A 12 26.11 -8.21 -32.94
C GLY A 12 25.38 -8.01 -31.62
N TRP A 13 24.14 -8.49 -31.49
CA TRP A 13 23.46 -8.55 -30.19
C TRP A 13 24.13 -9.59 -29.29
N LYS A 14 24.21 -9.30 -27.98
CA LYS A 14 24.74 -10.21 -26.97
C LYS A 14 23.68 -10.55 -25.93
N GLU A 15 23.77 -11.75 -25.37
CA GLU A 15 22.84 -12.19 -24.34
C GLU A 15 22.88 -11.27 -23.12
N GLY A 16 21.71 -10.78 -22.72
CA GLY A 16 21.55 -9.81 -21.62
C GLY A 16 21.55 -8.34 -22.05
N GLU A 17 21.89 -8.01 -23.30
CA GLU A 17 21.83 -6.63 -23.80
C GLU A 17 20.43 -6.26 -24.31
N GLY A 18 20.05 -5.00 -24.09
CA GLY A 18 18.86 -4.42 -24.71
C GLY A 18 19.09 -4.16 -26.19
N LEU A 19 18.02 -4.08 -26.98
CA LEU A 19 18.11 -3.70 -28.40
C LEU A 19 18.27 -2.18 -28.58
N GLY A 20 18.72 -1.76 -29.76
CA GLY A 20 18.84 -0.34 -30.13
C GLY A 20 20.29 0.16 -30.18
N LYS A 21 20.51 1.36 -30.73
CA LYS A 21 21.86 1.93 -30.97
C LYS A 21 22.74 2.01 -29.71
N HIS A 22 22.12 2.20 -28.55
CA HIS A 22 22.78 2.36 -27.26
C HIS A 22 22.52 1.18 -26.32
N ASN A 23 22.01 0.05 -26.83
CA ASN A 23 21.66 -1.14 -26.04
C ASN A 23 20.72 -0.85 -24.85
N ASN A 24 19.90 0.20 -24.96
CA ASN A 24 19.02 0.71 -23.90
C ASN A 24 17.56 0.21 -24.04
N GLY A 25 17.30 -0.68 -24.99
CA GLY A 25 16.00 -1.31 -25.16
C GLY A 25 15.64 -2.24 -24.02
N ILE A 26 14.37 -2.63 -23.98
CA ILE A 26 13.81 -3.52 -22.97
C ILE A 26 14.48 -4.90 -23.06
N VAL A 27 15.11 -5.35 -21.96
CA VAL A 27 15.79 -6.65 -21.88
C VAL A 27 14.82 -7.79 -21.57
N LYS A 28 13.79 -7.53 -20.76
CA LYS A 28 12.79 -8.51 -20.34
C LYS A 28 11.44 -8.20 -20.99
N PRO A 29 10.74 -9.18 -21.57
CA PRO A 29 9.47 -8.93 -22.23
C PRO A 29 8.45 -8.32 -21.26
N LEU A 30 7.61 -7.43 -21.79
CA LEU A 30 6.46 -6.90 -21.05
C LEU A 30 5.48 -8.04 -20.80
N LYS A 31 5.02 -8.18 -19.55
CA LYS A 31 3.98 -9.12 -19.19
C LYS A 31 2.65 -8.36 -19.06
N ALA A 32 1.68 -8.72 -19.88
CA ALA A 32 0.34 -8.20 -19.74
C ALA A 32 -0.32 -8.77 -18.46
N SER A 33 -1.03 -7.92 -17.73
CA SER A 33 -1.98 -8.38 -16.72
C SER A 33 -3.27 -8.78 -17.42
N MET A 34 -3.77 -9.98 -17.16
CA MET A 34 -5.01 -10.47 -17.76
C MET A 34 -6.14 -10.28 -16.76
N LYS A 35 -7.24 -9.70 -17.24
CA LYS A 35 -8.47 -9.49 -16.47
C LYS A 35 -9.53 -10.47 -16.96
N PHE A 36 -10.02 -11.32 -16.06
CA PHE A 36 -10.98 -12.38 -16.37
C PHE A 36 -12.38 -12.12 -15.82
N ASP A 37 -12.56 -11.04 -15.06
CA ASP A 37 -13.84 -10.63 -14.48
C ASP A 37 -14.52 -9.51 -15.30
N ASN A 38 -15.74 -9.15 -14.88
CA ASN A 38 -16.55 -8.09 -15.49
C ASN A 38 -16.45 -6.74 -14.77
N ALA A 39 -15.58 -6.59 -13.75
CA ALA A 39 -15.48 -5.37 -12.98
C ALA A 39 -14.97 -4.18 -13.82
N GLY A 40 -15.34 -2.96 -13.46
CA GLY A 40 -14.80 -1.77 -14.12
C GLY A 40 -13.29 -1.60 -13.85
N LEU A 41 -12.60 -0.84 -14.69
CA LEU A 41 -11.23 -0.39 -14.39
C LEU A 41 -11.25 0.46 -13.12
N GLY A 42 -10.32 0.20 -12.19
CA GLY A 42 -10.24 0.92 -10.91
C GLY A 42 -11.27 0.48 -9.86
N SER A 43 -12.06 -0.57 -10.13
CA SER A 43 -13.03 -1.12 -9.17
C SER A 43 -12.39 -1.51 -7.83
N ASP A 44 -11.18 -2.09 -7.84
CA ASP A 44 -10.45 -2.44 -6.62
C ASP A 44 -10.06 -1.21 -5.80
N GLN A 45 -9.67 -0.10 -6.45
CA GLN A 45 -9.34 1.15 -5.77
C GLN A 45 -10.58 1.83 -5.21
N ALA A 46 -11.70 1.79 -5.94
CA ALA A 46 -12.97 2.24 -5.40
C ALA A 46 -13.37 1.38 -4.18
N ALA A 47 -13.21 0.06 -4.26
CA ALA A 47 -13.50 -0.83 -3.14
C ALA A 47 -12.61 -0.55 -1.92
N SER A 48 -11.32 -0.26 -2.11
CA SER A 48 -10.45 0.14 -0.99
C SER A 48 -10.87 1.50 -0.42
N ASP A 49 -11.14 2.50 -1.25
CA ASP A 49 -11.55 3.83 -0.79
C ASP A 49 -12.90 3.84 -0.06
N PHE A 50 -13.86 2.99 -0.47
CA PHE A 50 -15.15 2.83 0.22
C PHE A 50 -15.08 1.92 1.46
N ASN A 51 -14.15 0.96 1.50
CA ASN A 51 -13.94 0.10 2.68
C ASN A 51 -12.87 0.64 3.64
N ASN A 52 -12.28 1.80 3.36
CA ASN A 52 -11.37 2.49 4.27
C ASN A 52 -12.16 3.08 5.45
N HIS A 53 -12.40 2.26 6.47
CA HIS A 53 -13.05 2.65 7.72
C HIS A 53 -12.10 3.45 8.62
N TRP A 54 -11.60 4.58 8.13
CA TRP A 54 -10.74 5.49 8.89
C TRP A 54 -11.36 5.88 10.23
N TRP A 55 -12.69 5.97 10.29
CA TRP A 55 -13.45 6.28 11.50
C TRP A 55 -13.35 5.16 12.54
N GLU A 56 -13.28 3.90 12.12
CA GLU A 56 -13.18 2.74 13.00
C GLU A 56 -11.84 2.76 13.73
N ARG A 57 -10.74 3.03 13.01
CA ARG A 57 -9.42 3.24 13.64
C ARG A 57 -9.48 4.38 14.66
N VAL A 58 -9.99 5.55 14.27
CA VAL A 58 -10.05 6.72 15.16
C VAL A 58 -10.90 6.43 16.40
N PHE A 59 -12.03 5.76 16.23
CA PHE A 59 -12.91 5.35 17.32
C PHE A 59 -12.22 4.37 18.28
N ASN A 60 -11.62 3.31 17.74
CA ASN A 60 -10.92 2.30 18.54
C ASN A 60 -9.74 2.89 19.30
N GLU A 61 -8.93 3.74 18.65
CA GLU A 61 -7.82 4.46 19.29
C GLU A 61 -8.31 5.39 20.41
N ALA A 62 -9.45 6.06 20.21
CA ALA A 62 -10.03 6.94 21.22
C ALA A 62 -10.55 6.15 22.42
N ALA A 63 -11.28 5.06 22.17
CA ALA A 63 -11.81 4.17 23.20
C ALA A 63 -10.67 3.53 24.00
N GLU A 64 -9.60 3.09 23.36
CA GLU A 64 -8.43 2.50 24.03
C GLU A 64 -7.71 3.52 24.93
N ASN A 65 -7.68 4.80 24.54
CA ASN A 65 -7.03 5.86 25.31
C ASN A 65 -7.82 6.27 26.57
N VAL A 66 -9.07 5.83 26.73
CA VAL A 66 -9.84 6.10 27.94
C VAL A 66 -9.30 5.28 29.11
N ASP A 67 -9.02 5.95 30.23
CA ASP A 67 -8.65 5.35 31.51
C ASP A 67 -9.78 5.58 32.52
N VAL A 68 -10.41 4.49 33.00
CA VAL A 68 -11.50 4.56 33.98
C VAL A 68 -11.00 3.99 35.30
N ARG A 69 -11.02 4.83 36.34
CA ARG A 69 -10.57 4.47 37.70
C ARG A 69 -11.73 4.54 38.68
N THR A 70 -12.02 3.43 39.34
CA THR A 70 -12.99 3.39 40.43
C THR A 70 -12.31 3.75 41.74
N THR A 71 -12.73 4.86 42.34
CA THR A 71 -12.26 5.32 43.65
C THR A 71 -13.35 5.12 44.70
N LYS A 72 -13.00 5.15 45.98
CA LYS A 72 -13.95 4.99 47.10
C LYS A 72 -15.10 6.02 47.09
N ASN A 73 -14.91 7.14 46.39
CA ASN A 73 -15.86 8.25 46.31
C ASN A 73 -16.54 8.37 44.92
N GLY A 74 -16.33 7.41 44.01
CA GLY A 74 -16.96 7.41 42.69
C GLY A 74 -16.03 6.99 41.55
N VAL A 75 -16.48 7.22 40.31
CA VAL A 75 -15.72 6.88 39.09
C VAL A 75 -15.03 8.12 38.54
N SER A 76 -13.72 8.02 38.28
CA SER A 76 -12.91 9.04 37.62
C SER A 76 -12.53 8.56 36.23
N VAL A 77 -12.64 9.44 35.23
CA VAL A 77 -12.26 9.15 33.84
C VAL A 77 -11.14 10.12 33.45
N ASP A 78 -10.05 9.57 32.92
CA ASP A 78 -8.91 10.33 32.41
C ASP A 78 -8.42 9.71 31.08
N LEU A 79 -7.41 10.30 30.46
CA LEU A 79 -6.73 9.74 29.28
C LEU A 79 -5.44 9.03 29.71
N LYS A 80 -5.15 7.86 29.12
CA LYS A 80 -3.90 7.12 29.34
C LYS A 80 -2.70 7.93 28.85
N ASN A 81 -2.80 8.49 27.64
CA ASN A 81 -1.80 9.36 27.03
C ASN A 81 -2.40 10.73 26.77
N LYS A 82 -2.02 11.74 27.57
CA LYS A 82 -2.47 13.13 27.41
C LYS A 82 -1.75 13.86 26.28
N ASP A 83 -0.48 13.55 26.06
CA ASP A 83 0.36 14.23 25.06
C ASP A 83 0.25 13.60 23.66
N GLU A 84 -0.02 12.30 23.57
CA GLU A 84 -0.27 11.57 22.31
C GLU A 84 -1.76 11.32 22.10
N SER A 85 -2.51 12.39 21.83
CA SER A 85 -3.91 12.29 21.44
C SER A 85 -4.09 11.51 20.13
N VAL A 86 -5.26 10.90 19.95
CA VAL A 86 -5.65 10.20 18.71
C VAL A 86 -5.53 11.10 17.48
N GLU A 87 -4.93 10.58 16.40
CA GLU A 87 -4.83 11.30 15.13
C GLU A 87 -6.15 11.17 14.35
N ILE A 88 -6.91 12.27 14.31
CA ILE A 88 -8.15 12.37 13.52
C ILE A 88 -7.79 12.66 12.07
N THR A 89 -7.93 11.66 11.20
CA THR A 89 -7.68 11.78 9.77
C THR A 89 -8.56 10.80 9.00
N THR A 90 -8.92 11.15 7.77
CA THR A 90 -9.63 10.29 6.82
C THR A 90 -8.73 9.24 6.18
N LYS A 91 -7.45 9.21 6.55
CA LYS A 91 -6.52 8.18 6.11
C LYS A 91 -6.73 6.89 6.91
N GLU A 92 -6.60 5.77 6.22
CA GLU A 92 -6.65 4.43 6.79
C GLU A 92 -5.64 4.28 7.93
N ASN A 93 -4.40 4.77 7.74
CA ASN A 93 -3.32 4.65 8.71
C ASN A 93 -2.92 5.98 9.35
N SER A 94 -2.53 5.94 10.64
CA SER A 94 -1.94 7.08 11.36
C SER A 94 -0.51 7.31 10.91
N VAL A 95 -0.25 8.48 10.32
CA VAL A 95 1.09 8.86 9.86
C VAL A 95 2.01 9.13 11.04
N LYS A 96 1.47 9.62 12.16
CA LYS A 96 2.25 9.81 13.40
C LYS A 96 2.79 8.49 13.94
N LYS A 97 1.98 7.43 13.94
CA LYS A 97 2.39 6.09 14.38
C LYS A 97 3.39 5.42 13.43
N LEU A 98 3.28 5.65 12.12
CA LEU A 98 4.21 5.08 11.12
C LEU A 98 5.62 5.70 11.14
N LYS A 99 5.77 6.90 11.70
CA LYS A 99 7.05 7.63 11.77
C LYS A 99 7.82 7.43 13.08
N LYS A 100 7.22 6.73 14.05
CA LYS A 100 7.79 6.46 15.37
C LYS A 100 8.40 5.06 15.39
#